data_AF-A0A4Y3R4X0-F1
#
_entry.id   AF-A0A4Y3R4X0-F1
#
_cell.length_a   1.000
_cell.length_b   1.000
_cell.length_c   1.000
_cell.angle_alpha   90.00
_cell.angle_beta   90.00
_cell.angle_gamma   90.00
#
_symmetry.space_group_name_H-M   'P 1'
#
loop_
_entity.id
_entity.type
_entity.pdbx_description
1 polymer ?
#
loop_
_entity_poly.entity_id
_entity_poly.type
_entity_poly.pdbx_seq_one_letter_code
_entity_poly.pdbx_strand_id
1 'polypeptide(L)'
;MSARPPAVGNLLVDEATAVASPPALPWVGRMQRVASDGRYVLVSATGYAWSADPVRSRPANGAEREAFAHDAEALRREVADAVRRTALRTAR
;
A
#
# COMPACT_ATOMS: atom_id res chain seq x y z
N MET A 1 -3.15 -6.69 -26.66
CA MET A 1 -4.44 -6.52 -25.94
C MET A 1 -4.18 -5.56 -24.79
N SER A 2 -4.66 -4.31 -24.85
CA SER A 2 -4.48 -3.37 -23.75
C SER A 2 -5.56 -3.67 -22.70
N ALA A 3 -5.20 -4.40 -21.65
CA ALA A 3 -6.10 -4.63 -20.53
C ALA A 3 -6.39 -3.28 -19.86
N ARG A 4 -7.66 -3.00 -19.57
CA ARG A 4 -8.05 -1.79 -18.85
C ARG A 4 -7.27 -1.73 -17.53
N PRO A 5 -6.67 -0.58 -17.18
CA PRO A 5 -5.94 -0.47 -15.92
C PRO A 5 -6.85 -0.83 -14.74
N PRO A 6 -6.30 -1.43 -13.66
CA PRO A 6 -7.04 -1.69 -12.44
C PRO A 6 -7.71 -0.42 -11.91
N ALA A 7 -8.88 -0.57 -11.29
CA ALA A 7 -9.58 0.56 -10.70
C ALA A 7 -8.78 1.16 -9.53
N VAL A 8 -8.94 2.47 -9.33
CA VAL A 8 -8.47 3.15 -8.12
C VAL A 8 -9.06 2.47 -6.90
N GLY A 9 -8.21 2.24 -5.89
CA GLY A 9 -8.53 1.52 -4.67
C GLY A 9 -8.21 0.03 -4.70
N ASN A 10 -7.91 -0.55 -5.87
CA ASN A 10 -7.49 -1.96 -5.94
C ASN A 10 -6.12 -2.16 -5.27
N LEU A 11 -5.97 -3.29 -4.58
CA LEU A 11 -4.69 -3.73 -4.02
C LEU A 11 -3.91 -4.50 -5.08
N LEU A 12 -2.69 -4.04 -5.35
CA LEU A 12 -1.78 -4.61 -6.33
C LEU A 12 -0.47 -4.98 -5.64
N VAL A 13 0.16 -6.04 -6.13
CA VAL A 13 1.53 -6.43 -5.77
C VAL A 13 2.46 -5.93 -6.87
N ASP A 14 3.46 -5.15 -6.47
CA ASP A 14 4.60 -4.86 -7.32
C ASP A 14 5.63 -5.99 -7.17
N GLU A 15 5.75 -6.83 -8.19
CA GLU A 15 6.69 -7.96 -8.20
C GLU A 15 8.11 -7.51 -8.56
N ALA A 16 8.31 -6.27 -9.06
CA ALA A 16 9.63 -5.75 -9.36
C ALA A 16 10.47 -5.52 -8.09
N THR A 17 9.81 -5.26 -6.97
CA THR A 17 10.42 -4.99 -5.66
C THR A 17 10.41 -6.21 -4.74
N ALA A 18 9.95 -7.37 -5.22
CA ALA A 18 10.07 -8.63 -4.49
C ALA A 18 11.55 -9.06 -4.48
N VAL A 19 12.22 -8.85 -3.35
CA VAL A 19 13.62 -9.28 -3.17
C VAL A 19 13.64 -10.76 -2.81
N ALA A 20 14.44 -11.55 -3.53
CA ALA A 20 14.50 -13.00 -3.37
C ALA A 20 15.20 -13.47 -2.07
N SER A 21 16.06 -12.65 -1.46
CA SER A 21 16.73 -13.02 -0.19
C SER A 21 17.33 -11.83 0.57
N PRO A 22 16.99 -11.63 1.87
CA PRO A 22 15.88 -12.30 2.54
C PRO A 22 14.57 -11.97 1.80
N PRO A 23 13.57 -12.86 1.79
CA PRO A 23 12.31 -12.59 1.13
C PRO A 23 11.71 -11.33 1.72
N ALA A 24 11.81 -10.21 1.00
CA ALA A 24 11.02 -9.04 1.31
C ALA A 24 9.57 -9.42 1.01
N LEU A 25 8.65 -9.09 1.92
CA LEU A 25 7.23 -9.26 1.65
C LEU A 25 6.92 -8.64 0.28
N PRO A 26 6.08 -9.28 -0.57
CA PRO A 26 5.62 -8.65 -1.79
C PRO A 26 5.10 -7.26 -1.47
N TRP A 27 5.53 -6.24 -2.22
CA TRP A 27 5.14 -4.86 -1.95
C TRP A 27 3.69 -4.66 -2.39
N VAL A 28 2.77 -4.91 -1.46
CA VAL A 28 1.34 -4.72 -1.65
C VAL A 28 1.02 -3.24 -1.45
N GLY A 29 0.37 -2.64 -2.44
CA GLY A 29 -0.06 -1.24 -2.40
C GLY A 29 -1.45 -1.02 -2.94
N ARG A 30 -2.12 0.01 -2.42
CA ARG A 30 -3.40 0.49 -2.92
C ARG A 30 -3.21 1.43 -4.09
N MET A 31 -3.81 1.10 -5.22
CA MET A 31 -3.79 1.90 -6.44
C MET A 31 -4.48 3.25 -6.21
N GLN A 32 -3.75 4.35 -6.40
CA GLN A 32 -4.29 5.70 -6.28
C GLN A 32 -4.64 6.29 -7.64
N ARG A 33 -3.78 6.10 -8.64
CA ARG A 33 -3.96 6.61 -10.00
C ARG A 33 -2.96 6.00 -10.97
N VAL A 34 -3.22 6.17 -12.25
CA VAL A 34 -2.21 5.99 -13.30
C VAL A 34 -1.52 7.33 -13.53
N ALA A 35 -0.18 7.34 -13.54
CA ALA A 35 0.62 8.52 -13.86
C ALA A 35 0.61 8.81 -15.38
N SER A 36 1.08 9.99 -15.78
CA SER A 36 1.13 10.38 -17.20
C SER A 36 2.06 9.50 -18.04
N ASP A 37 3.04 8.86 -17.42
CA ASP A 37 3.97 7.89 -18.03
C ASP A 37 3.38 6.47 -18.10
N GLY A 38 2.13 6.28 -17.66
CA GLY A 38 1.42 4.99 -17.65
C GLY A 38 1.71 4.12 -16.44
N ARG A 39 2.60 4.52 -15.52
CA ARG A 39 2.89 3.73 -14.32
C ARG A 39 1.78 3.83 -13.27
N TYR A 40 1.68 2.81 -12.43
CA TYR A 40 0.71 2.78 -11.34
C TYR A 40 1.27 3.49 -10.12
N VAL A 41 0.54 4.44 -9.56
CA VAL A 41 0.89 5.08 -8.29
C VAL A 41 0.21 4.32 -7.17
N LEU A 42 1.01 3.66 -6.33
CA LEU A 42 0.56 2.83 -5.22
C LEU A 42 0.90 3.48 -3.88
N VAL A 43 0.13 3.15 -2.85
CA VAL A 43 0.38 3.56 -1.46
C VAL A 43 0.35 2.34 -0.54
N SER A 44 1.34 2.22 0.34
CA SER A 44 1.46 1.11 1.30
C SER A 44 0.41 1.25 2.40
N ALA A 45 0.23 0.20 3.19
CA ALA A 45 -0.57 0.26 4.40
C ALA A 45 -0.08 1.36 5.37
N THR A 46 1.22 1.66 5.34
CA THR A 46 1.86 2.68 6.17
C THR A 46 1.87 4.09 5.56
N GLY A 47 1.30 4.27 4.36
CA GLY A 47 1.20 5.57 3.70
C GLY A 47 2.39 5.93 2.80
N TYR A 48 3.37 5.06 2.63
CA TYR A 48 4.47 5.27 1.68
C TYR A 48 3.97 5.13 0.25
N ALA A 49 4.24 6.12 -0.60
CA ALA A 49 3.83 6.11 -2.00
C ALA A 49 5.00 5.74 -2.92
N TRP A 50 4.73 4.90 -3.93
CA TRP A 50 5.69 4.58 -4.98
C TRP A 50 5.01 4.39 -6.33
N SER A 51 5.82 4.26 -7.37
CA SER A 51 5.36 4.01 -8.73
C SER A 51 5.78 2.61 -9.17
N ALA A 52 4.81 1.80 -9.58
CA ALA A 52 4.98 0.43 -10.00
C ALA A 52 4.79 0.28 -11.52
N ASP A 53 5.54 -0.66 -12.12
CA ASP A 53 5.40 -1.01 -13.52
C ASP A 53 4.12 -1.86 -13.72
N PRO A 54 3.18 -1.46 -14.61
CA PRO A 54 1.99 -2.23 -14.90
C PRO A 54 2.25 -3.68 -15.32
N VAL A 55 3.36 -3.95 -16.01
CA VAL A 55 3.73 -5.28 -16.52
C VAL A 55 4.22 -6.19 -15.40
N ARG A 56 4.80 -5.61 -14.35
CA ARG A 56 5.28 -6.32 -13.15
C ARG A 56 4.31 -6.23 -11.98
N SER A 57 3.10 -5.73 -12.24
CA SER A 57 2.06 -5.60 -11.23
C SER A 57 0.99 -6.65 -11.43
N ARG A 58 0.56 -7.29 -10.34
CA ARG A 58 -0.60 -8.19 -10.36
C ARG A 58 -1.61 -7.83 -9.28
N PRO A 59 -2.89 -8.25 -9.42
CA PRO A 59 -3.83 -8.16 -8.31
C PRO A 59 -3.32 -8.88 -7.06
N ALA A 60 -3.51 -8.26 -5.90
CA ALA A 60 -3.25 -8.91 -4.62
C ALA A 60 -4.25 -10.06 -4.39
N ASN A 61 -3.77 -11.17 -3.84
CA ASN A 61 -4.57 -12.32 -3.41
C ASN A 61 -5.21 -12.07 -2.03
N GLY A 62 -6.01 -13.01 -1.53
CA GLY A 62 -6.72 -12.86 -0.25
C GLY A 62 -5.80 -12.59 0.94
N ALA A 63 -4.76 -13.42 1.11
CA ALA A 63 -3.81 -13.29 2.22
C ALA A 63 -3.05 -11.96 2.18
N GLU A 64 -2.66 -11.49 0.99
CA GLU A 64 -2.00 -10.20 0.79
C GLU A 64 -2.91 -9.02 1.13
N ARG A 65 -4.21 -9.13 0.80
CA ARG A 65 -5.22 -8.12 1.16
C ARG A 65 -5.46 -8.08 2.66
N GLU A 66 -5.52 -9.24 3.31
CA GLU A 66 -5.69 -9.35 4.76
C GLU A 66 -4.48 -8.79 5.51
N ALA A 67 -3.26 -9.09 5.06
CA ALA A 67 -2.03 -8.53 5.62
C ALA A 67 -2.01 -7.00 5.50
N PHE A 68 -2.32 -6.45 4.31
CA PHE A 68 -2.42 -5.01 4.11
C PHE A 68 -3.44 -4.37 5.07
N ALA A 69 -4.62 -4.98 5.23
CA ALA A 69 -5.66 -4.46 6.12
C ALA A 69 -5.24 -4.50 7.60
N HIS A 70 -4.55 -5.58 8.01
CA HIS A 70 -4.01 -5.72 9.36
C HIS A 70 -3.01 -4.60 9.68
N ASP A 71 -2.05 -4.36 8.79
CA ASP A 71 -1.01 -3.34 8.97
C ASP A 71 -1.61 -1.93 8.98
N ALA A 72 -2.56 -1.66 8.09
CA ALA A 72 -3.24 -0.36 8.02
C ALA A 72 -4.02 -0.07 9.31
N GLU A 73 -4.67 -1.10 9.87
CA GLU A 73 -5.40 -1.01 11.13
C GLU A 73 -4.46 -0.84 12.34
N ALA A 74 -3.34 -1.54 12.37
CA ALA A 74 -2.32 -1.37 13.39
C ALA A 74 -1.81 0.08 13.44
N LEU A 75 -1.40 0.62 12.29
CA LEU A 75 -0.95 2.01 12.20
C LEU A 75 -2.05 3.00 12.60
N ARG A 76 -3.29 2.77 12.17
CA ARG A 76 -4.42 3.64 12.53
C ARG A 76 -4.61 3.72 14.06
N ARG A 77 -4.47 2.60 14.77
CA ARG A 77 -4.53 2.56 16.23
C ARG A 77 -3.37 3.32 16.87
N GLU A 78 -2.15 3.09 16.41
CA GLU A 78 -0.96 3.79 16.91
C GLU A 78 -1.07 5.31 16.75
N VAL A 79 -1.54 5.78 15.59
CA VAL A 79 -1.79 7.20 15.32
C VAL A 79 -2.87 7.74 16.26
N ALA A 80 -3.98 7.02 16.44
CA ALA A 80 -5.06 7.45 17.34
C ALA A 80 -4.58 7.59 18.79
N ASP A 81 -3.76 6.66 19.27
CA ASP A 81 -3.20 6.72 20.62
C ASP A 81 -2.15 7.83 20.77
N ALA A 82 -1.32 8.08 19.74
CA ALA A 82 -0.40 9.21 19.72
C ALA A 82 -1.13 10.57 19.77
N VAL A 83 -2.21 10.70 18.99
CA VAL A 83 -3.06 11.90 18.99
C VAL A 83 -3.70 12.10 20.37
N ARG A 84 -4.27 11.04 20.96
CA ARG A 84 -4.86 11.10 22.30
C ARG A 84 -3.86 11.56 23.35
N ARG A 85 -2.65 10.98 23.37
CA ARG A 85 -1.58 11.37 24.30
C ARG A 85 -1.18 12.84 24.13
N THR A 86 -1.10 13.31 22.89
CA THR A 86 -0.75 14.70 22.58
C THR A 86 -1.83 15.67 23.07
N ALA A 87 -3.11 15.35 22.83
CA ALA A 87 -4.23 16.18 23.27
C ALA A 87 -4.31 16.31 24.81
N LEU A 88 -4.08 15.22 25.54
CA LEU A 88 -4.03 15.22 27.00
C LEU A 88 -2.85 16.04 27.54
N ARG A 89 -1.72 16.07 26.83
CA ARG A 89 -0.56 16.91 27.22
C ARG A 89 -0.82 18.40 26.99
N THR A 90 -1.54 18.76 25.94
CA THR A 90 -1.85 20.17 25.62
C THR A 90 -2.98 20.77 26.48
N ALA A 91 -3.76 19.94 27.16
CA ALA A 91 -4.85 20.38 28.04
C ALA A 91 -4.40 20.66 29.50
N ARG A 92 -3.10 20.52 29.79
CA ARG A 92 -2.49 20.75 31.10
C ARG A 92 -1.56 21.96 31.04
#